data_AF-A0A969VIE8-F1
#
_entry.id   AF-A0A969VIE8-F1
#
_cell.length_a   1.000
_cell.length_b   1.000
_cell.length_c   1.000
_cell.angle_alpha   90.00
_cell.angle_beta   90.00
_cell.angle_gamma   90.00
#
_symmetry.space_group_name_H-M   'P 1'
#
loop_
_entity.id
_entity.type
_entity.pdbx_description
1 polymer ?
#
loop_
_entity_poly.entity_id
_entity_poly.type
_entity_poly.pdbx_seq_one_letter_code
_entity_poly.pdbx_strand_id
1 'polypeptide(L)'
;MEKLDWSLIRSFLAVAEAGSLSAAARATGISQPTLGRHIHQAEVALQVPLFTRVAQGLVLTDAGQALMPPARAMQQAAADLAALDQARTSYLGSNGKLTALMKQLGTLSKEEKPPPARPA
;
A
#
# COMPACT_ATOMS: atom_id res chain seq x y z
N MET A 1 7.33 -18.45 19.32
CA MET A 1 6.06 -17.71 19.30
C MET A 1 5.90 -17.18 17.88
N GLU A 2 5.08 -17.82 17.05
CA GLU A 2 4.79 -17.33 15.69
C GLU A 2 4.14 -15.95 15.84
N LYS A 3 4.73 -14.92 15.22
CA LYS A 3 4.28 -13.53 15.36
C LYS A 3 3.35 -13.19 14.21
N LEU A 4 2.20 -12.62 14.53
CA LEU A 4 1.28 -12.11 13.52
C LEU A 4 1.91 -10.90 12.82
N ASP A 5 2.31 -11.06 11.56
CA ASP A 5 2.91 -10.01 10.75
C ASP A 5 1.92 -9.41 9.73
N TRP A 6 2.24 -8.23 9.22
CA TRP A 6 1.38 -7.53 8.25
C TRP A 6 1.20 -8.30 6.93
N SER A 7 2.19 -9.09 6.51
CA SER A 7 2.08 -9.90 5.29
C SER A 7 1.05 -11.03 5.43
N LEU A 8 0.93 -11.61 6.63
CA LEU A 8 -0.11 -12.60 6.95
C LEU A 8 -1.49 -11.97 6.90
N ILE A 9 -1.65 -10.77 7.49
CA ILE A 9 -2.92 -10.04 7.47
C ILE A 9 -3.33 -9.65 6.04
N ARG A 10 -2.38 -9.23 5.19
CA ARG A 10 -2.65 -8.95 3.78
C ARG A 10 -3.13 -10.19 3.02
N SER A 11 -2.51 -11.35 3.27
CA SER A 11 -2.97 -12.61 2.69
C SER A 11 -4.37 -12.98 3.18
N PHE A 12 -4.64 -12.82 4.48
CA PHE A 12 -5.96 -13.02 5.07
C PHE A 12 -7.03 -12.16 4.37
N LEU A 13 -6.80 -10.84 4.27
CA LEU A 13 -7.72 -9.91 3.60
C LEU A 13 -7.97 -10.32 2.14
N ALA A 14 -6.91 -10.65 1.40
CA ALA A 14 -7.04 -11.05 0.00
C ALA A 14 -7.87 -12.33 -0.18
N VAL A 15 -7.71 -13.31 0.71
CA VAL A 15 -8.48 -14.56 0.67
C VAL A 15 -9.92 -14.34 1.10
N ALA A 16 -10.16 -13.51 2.11
CA ALA A 16 -11.49 -13.14 2.58
C ALA A 16 -12.29 -12.42 1.49
N GLU A 17 -11.67 -11.51 0.75
CA GLU A 17 -12.32 -10.77 -0.34
C GLU A 17 -12.56 -11.63 -1.59
N ALA A 18 -11.64 -12.55 -1.89
CA ALA A 18 -11.73 -13.38 -3.09
C ALA A 18 -12.56 -14.66 -2.91
N GLY A 19 -12.83 -15.08 -1.68
CA GLY A 19 -13.60 -16.31 -1.35
C GLY A 19 -12.90 -17.62 -1.71
N SER A 20 -11.68 -17.58 -2.25
CA SER A 20 -10.86 -18.77 -2.52
C SER A 20 -9.37 -18.41 -2.65
N LEU A 21 -8.49 -19.36 -2.32
CA LEU A 21 -7.04 -19.18 -2.47
C LEU A 21 -6.63 -18.95 -3.93
N SER A 22 -7.26 -19.64 -4.89
CA SER A 22 -6.94 -19.49 -6.32
C SER A 22 -7.39 -18.14 -6.89
N ALA A 23 -8.53 -17.60 -6.45
CA ALA A 23 -8.95 -16.25 -6.83
C ALA A 23 -8.05 -15.19 -6.18
N ALA A 24 -7.70 -15.34 -4.89
CA ALA A 24 -6.77 -14.44 -4.21
C ALA A 24 -5.38 -14.44 -4.85
N ALA A 25 -4.89 -15.60 -5.29
CA ALA A 25 -3.61 -15.71 -5.98
C ALA A 25 -3.61 -14.91 -7.29
N ARG A 26 -4.69 -15.01 -8.08
CA ARG A 26 -4.86 -14.22 -9.31
C ARG A 26 -4.95 -12.72 -9.05
N ALA A 27 -5.62 -12.31 -7.97
CA ALA A 27 -5.79 -10.90 -7.61
C ALA A 27 -4.50 -10.26 -7.07
N THR A 28 -3.69 -11.01 -6.33
CA THR A 28 -2.50 -10.47 -5.63
C THR A 28 -1.17 -10.76 -6.31
N GLY A 29 -1.13 -11.72 -7.24
CA GLY A 29 0.11 -12.22 -7.84
C GLY A 29 0.92 -13.14 -6.91
N ILE A 30 0.47 -13.38 -5.68
CA ILE A 30 1.09 -14.32 -4.74
C ILE A 30 0.63 -15.74 -5.09
N SER A 31 1.53 -16.71 -5.11
CA SER A 31 1.16 -18.09 -5.43
C SER A 31 0.18 -18.68 -4.41
N GLN A 32 -0.73 -19.53 -4.88
CA GLN A 32 -1.72 -20.19 -4.03
C GLN A 32 -1.12 -20.96 -2.83
N PRO A 33 0.00 -21.70 -2.97
CA PRO A 33 0.64 -22.37 -1.84
C PRO A 33 1.17 -21.39 -0.78
N THR A 34 1.71 -20.25 -1.21
CA THR A 34 2.20 -19.21 -0.30
C THR A 34 1.05 -18.57 0.47
N LEU A 35 -0.06 -18.25 -0.19
CA LEU A 35 -1.26 -17.76 0.49
C LEU A 35 -1.78 -18.77 1.51
N GLY A 36 -1.86 -20.05 1.14
CA GLY A 36 -2.27 -21.12 2.06
C GLY A 36 -1.36 -21.21 3.30
N ARG A 37 -0.04 -21.13 3.10
CA ARG A 37 0.92 -21.08 4.21
C ARG A 37 0.71 -19.85 5.10
N HIS A 38 0.51 -18.67 4.51
CA HIS A 38 0.28 -17.45 5.30
C HIS A 38 -0.99 -17.54 6.15
N ILE A 39 -2.08 -18.08 5.58
CA ILE A 39 -3.31 -18.29 6.36
C ILE A 39 -3.04 -19.24 7.52
N HIS A 40 -2.37 -20.37 7.25
CA HIS A 40 -2.04 -21.33 8.29
C HIS A 40 -1.18 -20.72 9.41
N GLN A 41 -0.18 -19.90 9.07
CA GLN A 41 0.65 -19.20 10.05
C GLN A 41 -0.16 -18.20 10.89
N ALA A 42 -1.10 -17.49 10.27
CA ALA A 42 -1.99 -16.59 11.00
C ALA A 42 -2.90 -17.35 11.97
N GLU A 43 -3.46 -18.48 11.54
CA GLU A 43 -4.28 -19.37 12.38
C GLU A 43 -3.49 -19.96 13.54
N VAL A 44 -2.23 -20.36 13.32
CA VAL A 44 -1.32 -20.85 14.36
C VAL A 44 -0.98 -19.73 15.36
N ALA A 45 -0.68 -18.53 14.88
CA ALA A 45 -0.36 -17.39 15.74
C ALA A 45 -1.55 -16.94 16.61
N LEU A 46 -2.78 -17.04 16.08
CA LEU A 46 -4.01 -16.69 16.79
C LEU A 46 -4.65 -17.88 17.53
N GLN A 47 -4.15 -19.10 17.32
CA GLN A 47 -4.66 -20.35 17.86
C GLN A 47 -6.14 -20.63 17.53
N VAL A 48 -6.65 -20.08 16.43
CA VAL A 48 -8.04 -20.23 15.98
C VAL A 48 -8.09 -20.34 14.46
N PRO A 49 -9.00 -21.17 13.90
CA PRO A 49 -9.22 -21.20 12.46
C PRO A 49 -9.90 -19.90 12.00
N LEU A 50 -9.43 -19.33 10.89
CA LEU A 50 -9.97 -18.08 10.32
C LEU A 50 -10.93 -18.36 9.17
N PHE A 51 -10.76 -19.51 8.50
CA PHE A 51 -11.61 -19.94 7.40
C PHE A 51 -12.17 -21.35 7.61
N THR A 52 -13.32 -21.61 7.01
CA THR A 52 -13.85 -22.96 6.83
C THR A 52 -14.13 -23.23 5.35
N ARG A 53 -13.95 -24.49 4.94
CA ARG A 53 -14.20 -24.94 3.57
C ARG A 53 -15.67 -25.30 3.41
N VAL A 54 -16.29 -24.74 2.38
CA VAL A 54 -17.65 -25.07 1.93
C VAL A 54 -17.63 -25.42 0.45
N ALA A 55 -18.74 -25.98 -0.07
CA ALA A 55 -18.83 -26.38 -1.48
C ALA A 55 -18.54 -25.21 -2.44
N GLN A 56 -18.87 -23.98 -2.04
CA GLN A 56 -18.71 -22.76 -2.84
C GLN A 56 -17.35 -22.06 -2.65
N GLY A 57 -16.47 -22.54 -1.75
CA GLY A 57 -15.16 -21.94 -1.52
C GLY A 57 -14.75 -21.86 -0.06
N LEU A 58 -14.14 -20.75 0.32
CA LEU A 58 -13.73 -20.42 1.68
C LEU A 58 -14.63 -19.33 2.25
N VAL A 59 -15.14 -19.56 3.45
CA VAL A 59 -15.91 -18.57 4.22
C VAL A 59 -15.25 -18.33 5.56
N LEU A 60 -15.41 -17.12 6.10
CA LEU A 60 -14.83 -16.75 7.39
C LEU A 60 -15.53 -17.49 8.53
N THR A 61 -14.74 -17.97 9.49
CA THR A 61 -15.26 -18.37 10.80
C THR A 61 -15.67 -17.13 11.60
N ASP A 62 -16.27 -17.32 12.77
CA ASP A 62 -16.55 -16.20 13.69
C ASP A 62 -15.27 -15.45 14.09
N ALA A 63 -14.17 -16.17 14.29
CA ALA A 63 -12.85 -15.58 14.55
C ALA A 63 -12.33 -14.80 13.33
N GLY A 64 -12.50 -15.34 12.11
CA GLY A 64 -12.17 -14.65 10.87
C GLY A 64 -12.98 -13.35 10.70
N GLN A 65 -14.28 -13.39 11.02
CA GLN A 65 -15.14 -12.20 11.00
C GLN A 65 -14.69 -11.17 12.03
N ALA A 66 -14.34 -11.60 13.25
CA ALA A 66 -13.81 -10.72 14.28
C ALA A 66 -12.44 -10.10 13.93
N LEU A 67 -11.63 -10.79 13.11
CA LEU A 67 -10.35 -10.27 12.62
C LEU A 67 -10.50 -9.21 11.51
N MET A 68 -11.63 -9.19 10.79
CA MET A 68 -11.83 -8.29 9.65
C MET A 68 -11.71 -6.79 10.01
N PRO A 69 -12.38 -6.26 11.05
CA PRO A 69 -12.25 -4.85 11.41
C PRO A 69 -10.81 -4.38 11.72
N PRO A 70 -10.05 -5.04 12.62
CA PRO A 70 -8.67 -4.62 12.88
C PRO A 70 -7.75 -4.82 11.66
N ALA A 71 -7.97 -5.87 10.86
CA ALA A 71 -7.21 -6.09 9.62
C ALA A 71 -7.41 -4.94 8.61
N ARG A 72 -8.66 -4.48 8.42
CA ARG A 72 -8.96 -3.32 7.56
C ARG A 72 -8.39 -2.02 8.12
N ALA A 73 -8.41 -1.83 9.43
CA ALA A 73 -7.79 -0.65 10.05
C ALA A 73 -6.27 -0.60 9.79
N MET A 74 -5.58 -1.75 9.87
CA MET A 74 -4.17 -1.84 9.49
C MET A 74 -3.95 -1.55 8.00
N GLN A 75 -4.83 -2.05 7.12
CA GLN A 75 -4.77 -1.76 5.67
C GLN A 75 -4.91 -0.27 5.39
N GLN A 76 -5.85 0.40 6.07
CA GLN A 76 -6.06 1.83 5.92
C GLN A 76 -4.83 2.62 6.41
N ALA A 77 -4.31 2.30 7.58
CA ALA A 77 -3.11 2.96 8.11
C ALA A 77 -1.90 2.79 7.16
N ALA A 78 -1.73 1.61 6.56
CA ALA A 78 -0.68 1.38 5.57
C ALA A 78 -0.89 2.22 4.30
N ALA A 79 -2.14 2.39 3.86
CA ALA A 79 -2.47 3.25 2.72
C ALA A 79 -2.20 4.74 3.02
N ASP A 80 -2.54 5.20 4.22
CA ASP A 80 -2.31 6.57 4.67
C ASP A 80 -0.81 6.90 4.70
N LEU A 81 0.02 5.97 5.20
CA LEU A 81 1.48 6.10 5.18
C LEU A 81 2.04 6.16 3.76
N ALA A 82 1.51 5.35 2.83
CA ALA A 82 1.91 5.39 1.44
C ALA A 82 1.53 6.72 0.77
N ALA A 83 0.35 7.28 1.10
CA ALA A 83 -0.09 8.57 0.60
C ALA A 83 0.82 9.73 1.06
N LEU A 84 1.29 9.69 2.32
CA LEU A 84 2.25 10.67 2.84
C LEU A 84 3.58 10.65 2.08
N ASP A 85 4.12 9.48 1.75
CA ASP A 85 5.37 9.38 0.99
C ASP A 85 5.23 9.88 -0.46
N GLN A 86 4.09 9.60 -1.10
CA GLN A 86 3.76 10.14 -2.41
C GLN A 86 3.62 11.66 -2.39
N ALA A 87 2.95 12.22 -1.38
CA ALA A 87 2.83 13.66 -1.21
C ALA A 87 4.22 14.31 -1.03
N ARG A 88 5.06 13.75 -0.16
CA ARG A 88 6.44 14.22 0.04
C ARG A 88 7.23 14.24 -1.27
N THR A 89 7.20 13.14 -2.03
CA THR A 89 7.91 13.01 -3.31
C THR A 89 7.38 14.00 -4.36
N SER A 90 6.08 14.23 -4.39
CA SER A 90 5.43 15.15 -5.34
C SER A 90 5.80 16.62 -5.10
N TYR A 91 6.05 17.02 -3.85
CA TYR A 91 6.42 18.40 -3.51
C TYR A 91 7.93 18.63 -3.50
N LEU A 92 8.71 17.71 -2.91
CA LEU A 92 10.14 17.89 -2.64
C LEU A 92 11.07 17.04 -3.52
N GLY A 93 10.53 16.16 -4.37
CA GLY A 93 11.33 15.28 -5.21
C GLY A 93 12.16 16.01 -6.27
N SER A 94 13.06 15.28 -6.93
CA SER A 94 13.91 15.80 -8.01
C SER A 94 13.09 16.39 -9.19
N ASN A 95 11.87 15.89 -9.40
CA ASN A 95 10.86 16.45 -10.32
C ASN A 95 9.63 17.03 -9.57
N GLY A 96 9.78 17.33 -8.28
CA GLY A 96 8.71 17.83 -7.43
C GLY A 96 8.31 19.26 -7.80
N LYS A 97 7.09 19.64 -7.42
CA LYS A 97 6.51 20.97 -7.69
C LYS A 97 7.43 22.12 -7.24
N LEU A 98 8.14 21.95 -6.12
CA LEU A 98 9.03 22.97 -5.58
C LEU A 98 10.30 23.13 -6.42
N THR A 99 10.86 22.03 -6.93
CA THR A 99 12.00 22.05 -7.87
C THR A 99 11.61 22.68 -9.21
N ALA A 100 10.41 22.38 -9.72
CA ALA A 100 9.87 23.02 -10.92
C ALA A 100 9.71 24.53 -10.72
N LEU A 101 9.20 24.96 -9.56
CA LEU A 101 9.06 26.37 -9.20
C LEU A 101 10.42 27.07 -9.11
N MET A 102 11.41 26.47 -8.43
CA MET A 102 12.76 27.03 -8.32
C MET A 102 13.44 27.20 -9.69
N LYS A 103 13.28 26.20 -10.58
CA LYS A 103 13.80 26.29 -11.94
C LYS A 103 13.16 27.44 -12.72
N GLN A 104 11.84 27.60 -12.61
CA GLN A 104 11.09 28.67 -13.27
C GLN A 104 11.47 30.07 -12.73
N LEU A 105 11.67 30.21 -11.43
CA LEU A 105 12.12 31.46 -10.81
C LEU A 105 13.55 31.83 -11.23
N GLY A 106 14.46 30.86 -11.32
CA GLY A 106 15.83 31.08 -11.79
C GLY A 106 15.92 31.49 -13.27
N THR A 107 14.94 31.09 -14.10
CA THR A 107 14.90 31.45 -15.52
C THR A 107 14.34 32.84 -15.80
N LEU A 108 13.63 33.46 -14.85
CA LEU A 108 13.05 34.80 -14.98
C LEU A 108 14.06 35.94 -14.77
N SER A 109 15.32 35.64 -14.44
CA SER A 109 16.32 36.65 -14.07
C SER A 109 17.16 37.20 -15.24
N LYS A 110 16.62 37.26 -16.48
CA LYS A 110 17.40 37.66 -17.68
C LYS A 110 16.98 38.93 -18.44
N GLU A 111 15.96 39.67 -18.01
CA GLU A 111 15.73 41.04 -18.48
C GLU A 111 15.91 41.93 -17.24
N GLU A 112 16.94 42.75 -17.15
CA GLU A 112 17.00 44.02 -17.86
C GLU A 112 18.47 44.49 -17.93
N LYS A 113 19.14 44.30 -19.09
CA LYS A 113 20.40 44.99 -19.36
C LYS A 113 20.05 46.37 -19.91
N PRO A 114 20.31 47.48 -19.19
CA PRO A 114 20.01 48.79 -19.72
C PRO A 114 20.83 49.03 -21.00
N PRO A 115 20.25 49.69 -22.03
CA PRO A 115 20.92 49.92 -23.30
C PRO A 115 22.21 50.72 -23.09
N PRO A 116 23.28 50.46 -23.85
CA PRO A 116 24.53 51.18 -23.70
C PRO A 116 24.29 52.67 -23.98
N ALA A 117 24.68 53.51 -23.02
CA ALA A 117 24.68 54.95 -23.18
C ALA A 117 25.50 55.34 -24.42
N ARG A 118 24.93 56.15 -25.31
CA ARG A 118 25.64 56.68 -26.47
C ARG A 118 26.80 57.57 -25.98
N PRO A 119 28.01 57.39 -26.52
CA PRO A 119 29.09 58.31 -26.24
C PRO A 119 28.97 59.59 -27.09
N ALA A 120 29.17 60.73 -26.40
CA ALA A 120 29.41 62.11 -26.85
C ALA A 120 28.38 62.77 -27.78
#